data_AF-X6P9V9-F1
#
_entry.id   AF-X6P9V9-F1
#
_cell.length_a   1.000
_cell.length_b   1.000
_cell.length_c   1.000
_cell.angle_alpha   90.00
_cell.angle_beta   90.00
_cell.angle_gamma   90.00
#
_symmetry.space_group_name_H-M   'P 1'
#
loop_
_entity.id
_entity.type
_entity.pdbx_description
1 polymer ?
#
loop_
_entity_poly.entity_id
_entity_poly.type
_entity_poly.pdbx_seq_one_letter_code
_entity_poly.pdbx_strand_id
1 'polypeptide(L)'
;MSTKVNNYFQTLLELPKPFTETQCILFKEELLICGGKQTNDCYSYHTLKKEYKHICSYPNDVEFNGHCVVQLNYLQSIPMKFIYENIMKQTFSMKYKSVWEIDDSKSENQSFNTWIQHSQDTNIGKFKDCLIGVRGLIGGINDDLLFITYFPGYIEVIDLKTMKSLNGIKIT
;
A
#
# COMPACT_ATOMS: atom_id res chain seq x y z
N MET A 1 27.59 -38.76 -9.23
CA MET A 1 27.14 -37.52 -9.91
C MET A 1 26.24 -36.77 -8.94
N SER A 2 26.67 -35.61 -8.44
CA SER A 2 25.86 -34.75 -7.57
C SER A 2 25.33 -33.61 -8.44
N THR A 3 24.03 -33.56 -8.67
CA THR A 3 23.35 -32.45 -9.33
C THR A 3 23.37 -31.25 -8.38
N LYS A 4 24.30 -30.32 -8.59
CA LYS A 4 24.21 -28.96 -8.05
C LYS A 4 22.96 -28.32 -8.64
N VAL A 5 21.88 -28.27 -7.87
CA VAL A 5 20.80 -27.35 -8.14
C VAL A 5 21.35 -25.96 -7.84
N ASN A 6 21.59 -25.16 -8.88
CA ASN A 6 21.80 -23.72 -8.72
C ASN A 6 20.50 -23.15 -8.16
N ASN A 7 20.37 -23.07 -6.84
CA ASN A 7 19.27 -22.38 -6.21
C ASN A 7 19.46 -20.88 -6.46
N TYR A 8 18.86 -20.38 -7.55
CA TYR A 8 18.74 -18.95 -7.85
C TYR A 8 17.90 -18.20 -6.81
N PHE A 9 17.16 -18.93 -5.98
CA PHE A 9 16.35 -18.39 -4.90
C PHE A 9 16.98 -18.71 -3.55
N GLN A 10 17.06 -17.69 -2.71
CA GLN A 10 17.39 -17.83 -1.30
C GLN A 10 16.11 -17.68 -0.47
N THR A 11 15.82 -18.67 0.38
CA THR A 11 14.76 -18.54 1.39
C THR A 11 15.17 -17.53 2.44
N LEU A 12 14.29 -16.58 2.74
CA LEU A 12 14.46 -15.58 3.79
C LEU A 12 13.85 -16.07 5.12
N LEU A 13 14.01 -15.27 6.19
CA LEU A 13 13.34 -15.54 7.46
C LEU A 13 11.82 -15.63 7.26
N GLU A 14 11.18 -16.48 8.05
CA GLU A 14 9.73 -16.57 8.07
C GLU A 14 9.10 -15.25 8.53
N LEU A 15 7.93 -14.93 7.99
CA LEU A 15 7.18 -13.76 8.38
C LEU A 15 6.74 -13.90 9.84
N PRO A 16 6.74 -12.82 10.65
CA PRO A 16 6.27 -12.88 12.04
C PRO A 16 4.81 -13.34 12.18
N LYS A 17 4.01 -13.15 11.12
CA LYS A 17 2.61 -13.58 11.00
C LYS A 17 2.36 -14.05 9.56
N PRO A 18 1.40 -14.96 9.32
CA PRO A 18 0.98 -15.31 7.97
C PRO A 18 0.26 -14.13 7.32
N PHE A 19 0.66 -13.78 6.10
CA PHE A 19 0.04 -12.74 5.29
C PHE A 19 -0.67 -13.37 4.09
N THR A 20 -1.92 -12.97 3.85
CA THR A 20 -2.70 -13.35 2.67
C THR A 20 -3.18 -12.10 1.97
N GLU A 21 -3.01 -12.04 0.65
CA GLU A 21 -3.40 -10.90 -0.19
C GLU A 21 -2.76 -9.55 0.24
N THR A 22 -1.60 -9.60 0.90
CA THR A 22 -0.87 -8.41 1.38
C THR A 22 -0.33 -7.56 0.25
N GLN A 23 -0.16 -6.26 0.51
CA GLN A 23 0.51 -5.32 -0.37
C GLN A 23 1.88 -4.95 0.21
N CYS A 24 2.86 -4.84 -0.67
CA CYS A 24 4.21 -4.49 -0.28
C CYS A 24 4.73 -3.27 -1.07
N ILE A 25 5.54 -2.44 -0.42
CA ILE A 25 6.18 -1.26 -0.99
C ILE A 25 7.67 -1.33 -0.70
N LEU A 26 8.50 -1.02 -1.69
CA LEU A 26 9.95 -0.84 -1.49
C LEU A 26 10.24 0.61 -1.08
N PHE A 27 10.83 0.81 0.10
CA PHE A 27 11.27 2.09 0.61
C PHE A 27 12.75 2.01 0.98
N LYS A 28 13.63 2.60 0.16
CA LYS A 28 15.09 2.46 0.33
C LYS A 28 15.49 0.97 0.44
N GLU A 29 16.20 0.57 1.51
CA GLU A 29 16.59 -0.81 1.81
C GLU A 29 15.51 -1.62 2.55
N GLU A 30 14.27 -1.11 2.63
CA GLU A 30 13.17 -1.73 3.37
C GLU A 30 12.04 -2.18 2.45
N LEU A 31 11.53 -3.38 2.68
CA LEU A 31 10.26 -3.83 2.14
C LEU A 31 9.18 -3.64 3.20
N LEU A 32 8.30 -2.65 2.99
CA LEU A 32 7.14 -2.42 3.83
C LEU A 32 6.05 -3.41 3.42
N ILE A 33 5.51 -4.13 4.39
CA ILE A 33 4.43 -5.10 4.24
C ILE A 33 3.24 -4.50 4.99
N CYS A 34 2.13 -4.27 4.30
CA CYS A 34 0.99 -3.54 4.85
C CYS A 34 -0.25 -4.43 4.89
N GLY A 35 -0.61 -4.93 6.09
CA GLY A 35 -1.88 -5.65 6.31
C GLY A 35 -2.13 -6.82 5.36
N GLY A 36 -3.36 -7.33 5.36
CA GLY A 36 -3.83 -8.42 4.52
C GLY A 36 -5.08 -9.08 5.10
N LYS A 37 -5.70 -9.99 4.36
CA LYS A 37 -7.01 -10.57 4.72
C LYS A 37 -7.12 -11.18 6.12
N GLN A 38 -6.00 -11.58 6.72
CA GLN A 38 -5.93 -12.21 8.04
C GLN A 38 -5.17 -11.38 9.10
N THR A 39 -4.67 -10.19 8.75
CA THR A 39 -3.87 -9.37 9.67
C THR A 39 -3.93 -7.90 9.31
N ASN A 40 -4.08 -7.07 10.34
CA ASN A 40 -4.05 -5.62 10.19
C ASN A 40 -2.62 -5.07 10.35
N ASP A 41 -1.66 -5.92 10.74
CA ASP A 41 -0.33 -5.49 11.12
C ASP A 41 0.52 -5.15 9.89
N CYS A 42 1.40 -4.19 10.08
CA CYS A 42 2.36 -3.74 9.10
C CYS A 42 3.78 -3.97 9.64
N TYR A 43 4.66 -4.44 8.77
CA TYR A 43 6.06 -4.72 9.10
C TYR A 43 6.99 -4.10 8.08
N SER A 44 8.20 -3.74 8.51
CA SER A 44 9.32 -3.42 7.65
C SER A 44 10.29 -4.58 7.68
N TYR A 45 10.64 -5.11 6.51
CA TYR A 45 11.75 -6.03 6.33
C TYR A 45 12.96 -5.28 5.79
N HIS A 46 14.04 -5.25 6.56
CA HIS A 46 15.28 -4.62 6.09
C HIS A 46 16.09 -5.61 5.27
N THR A 47 16.29 -5.32 3.99
CA THR A 47 16.95 -6.22 3.02
C THR A 47 18.39 -6.59 3.38
N LEU A 48 19.18 -5.62 3.87
CA LEU A 48 20.56 -5.86 4.32
C LEU A 48 20.66 -6.55 5.69
N LYS A 49 19.88 -6.10 6.68
CA LYS A 49 19.89 -6.69 8.03
C LYS A 49 19.19 -8.05 8.09
N LYS A 50 18.32 -8.32 7.11
CA LYS A 50 17.48 -9.52 7.00
C LYS A 50 16.57 -9.73 8.21
N GLU A 51 16.05 -8.65 8.78
CA GLU A 51 15.22 -8.67 9.98
C GLU A 51 13.90 -7.94 9.73
N TYR A 52 12.87 -8.33 10.50
CA TYR A 52 11.56 -7.68 10.51
C TYR A 52 11.42 -6.78 11.73
N LYS A 53 10.82 -5.60 11.54
CA LYS A 53 10.34 -4.74 12.62
C LYS A 53 8.87 -4.40 12.40
N HIS A 54 8.11 -4.41 13.48
CA HIS A 54 6.73 -3.93 13.46
C HIS A 54 6.70 -2.42 13.18
N ILE A 55 5.74 -1.98 12.37
CA ILE A 55 5.49 -0.57 12.08
C ILE A 55 4.28 -0.10 12.90
N CYS A 56 3.10 -0.59 12.56
CA CYS A 56 1.80 -0.30 13.16
C CYS A 56 0.74 -1.26 12.65
N SER A 57 -0.51 -1.05 13.01
CA SER A 57 -1.64 -1.82 12.50
C SER A 57 -2.70 -0.89 11.92
N TYR A 58 -3.42 -1.36 10.90
CA TYR A 58 -4.69 -0.75 10.50
C TYR A 58 -5.71 -0.85 11.65
N PRO A 59 -6.70 0.06 11.71
CA PRO A 59 -7.82 -0.08 12.66
C PRO A 59 -8.52 -1.44 12.58
N ASN A 60 -9.11 -1.89 13.69
CA ASN A 60 -9.69 -3.24 13.81
C ASN A 60 -10.96 -3.45 12.98
N ASP A 61 -11.61 -2.36 12.54
CA ASP A 61 -12.82 -2.36 11.72
C ASP A 61 -12.52 -2.43 10.21
N VAL A 62 -11.24 -2.51 9.81
CA VAL A 62 -10.84 -2.62 8.40
C VAL A 62 -10.98 -4.05 7.91
N GLU A 63 -11.70 -4.24 6.80
CA GLU A 63 -11.76 -5.51 6.06
C GLU A 63 -11.03 -5.39 4.71
N PHE A 64 -10.15 -6.34 4.40
CA PHE A 64 -9.33 -6.32 3.18
C PHE A 64 -9.97 -7.08 2.00
N ASN A 65 -11.16 -6.66 1.56
CA ASN A 65 -11.80 -7.19 0.33
C ASN A 65 -11.50 -6.27 -0.86
N GLY A 66 -10.24 -6.26 -1.29
CA GLY A 66 -9.69 -5.32 -2.27
C GLY A 66 -8.81 -4.28 -1.58
N HIS A 67 -7.50 -4.46 -1.67
CA HIS A 67 -6.50 -3.67 -0.96
C HIS A 67 -5.41 -3.21 -1.90
N CYS A 68 -5.15 -1.90 -1.92
CA CYS A 68 -4.11 -1.27 -2.72
C CYS A 68 -3.36 -0.29 -1.84
N VAL A 69 -2.03 -0.37 -1.87
CA VAL A 69 -1.14 0.58 -1.22
C VAL A 69 -0.17 1.09 -2.27
N VAL A 70 0.00 2.40 -2.33
CA VAL A 70 0.94 3.06 -3.23
C VAL A 70 1.80 4.03 -2.45
N GLN A 71 3.03 4.25 -2.94
CA GLN A 71 3.95 5.21 -2.36
C GLN A 71 3.86 6.54 -3.12
N LEU A 72 3.68 7.62 -2.39
CA LEU A 72 3.70 8.99 -2.90
C LEU A 72 5.06 9.62 -2.60
N ASN A 73 5.71 10.16 -3.63
CA ASN A 73 7.03 10.79 -3.51
C ASN A 73 6.95 12.23 -2.95
N TYR A 74 5.77 12.86 -2.99
CA TYR A 74 5.57 14.20 -2.47
C TYR A 74 5.01 14.18 -1.04
N LEU A 75 5.53 15.06 -0.19
CA LEU A 75 5.27 15.22 1.27
C LEU A 75 3.81 15.45 1.69
N GLN A 76 2.85 15.41 0.78
CA GLN A 76 1.43 15.48 1.10
C GLN A 76 0.84 14.08 1.06
N SER A 77 0.45 13.62 2.23
CA SER A 77 -0.38 12.43 2.43
C SER A 77 -1.66 12.56 1.61
N ILE A 78 -1.79 11.81 0.52
CA ILE A 78 -3.01 11.84 -0.30
C ILE A 78 -3.98 10.77 0.22
N PRO A 79 -5.23 11.14 0.52
CA PRO A 79 -6.27 10.18 0.88
C PRO A 79 -6.71 9.38 -0.36
N MET A 80 -6.57 8.05 -0.35
CA MET A 80 -7.14 7.12 -1.35
C MET A 80 -8.43 6.37 -1.01
N LYS A 81 -9.55 6.66 -1.69
CA LYS A 81 -10.86 5.98 -1.56
C LYS A 81 -11.24 5.17 -2.79
N PHE A 82 -12.15 4.20 -2.64
CA PHE A 82 -12.89 3.60 -3.74
C PHE A 82 -14.40 3.44 -3.35
N ILE A 83 -15.39 3.02 -4.18
CA ILE A 83 -16.79 2.62 -3.73
C ILE A 83 -17.28 1.30 -4.38
N TYR A 84 -17.82 0.30 -3.65
CA TYR A 84 -18.46 -0.93 -4.22
C TYR A 84 -19.57 -1.43 -3.30
N GLU A 85 -20.74 -1.69 -3.88
CA GLU A 85 -21.89 -2.45 -3.38
C GLU A 85 -21.93 -2.77 -1.88
N ASN A 86 -22.36 -1.80 -1.06
CA ASN A 86 -22.59 -1.95 0.38
C ASN A 86 -21.37 -2.25 1.27
N ILE A 87 -20.16 -2.30 0.72
CA ILE A 87 -18.93 -2.37 1.50
C ILE A 87 -18.41 -0.94 1.67
N MET A 88 -18.33 -0.48 2.93
CA MET A 88 -17.71 0.81 3.24
C MET A 88 -16.24 0.76 2.85
N LYS A 89 -15.89 1.59 1.87
CA LYS A 89 -14.51 1.71 1.43
C LYS A 89 -13.85 2.86 2.15
N GLN A 90 -12.69 2.52 2.67
CA GLN A 90 -11.96 3.34 3.61
C GLN A 90 -10.63 3.74 3.01
N THR A 91 -10.15 4.87 3.52
CA THR A 91 -9.03 5.58 2.97
C THR A 91 -8.06 5.87 4.06
N PHE A 92 -6.83 5.46 3.86
CA PHE A 92 -5.77 5.66 4.83
C PHE A 92 -4.59 6.35 4.19
N SER A 93 -3.95 7.22 4.97
CA SER A 93 -2.63 7.71 4.65
C SER A 93 -1.71 7.51 5.84
N MET A 94 -0.42 7.34 5.56
CA MET A 94 0.61 7.21 6.58
C MET A 94 1.80 8.04 6.16
N LYS A 95 2.30 8.88 7.08
CA LYS A 95 3.65 9.45 6.96
C LYS A 95 4.62 8.43 7.50
N TYR A 96 5.34 7.78 6.60
CA TYR A 96 6.29 6.74 6.96
C TYR A 96 7.66 7.34 7.33
N LYS A 97 8.21 6.89 8.45
CA LYS A 97 9.59 7.09 8.86
C LYS A 97 10.20 5.73 9.16
N SER A 98 11.39 5.46 8.62
CA SER A 98 12.08 4.19 8.82
C SER A 98 12.14 3.80 10.29
N VAL A 99 11.61 2.62 10.62
CA VAL A 99 11.69 2.04 11.98
C VAL A 99 13.11 1.57 12.35
N TRP A 100 14.06 1.71 11.43
CA TRP A 100 15.47 1.39 11.62
C TRP A 100 16.33 2.64 11.88
N GLU A 101 15.81 3.84 11.61
CA GLU A 101 16.45 5.13 11.84
C GLU A 101 15.90 5.87 13.08
N ILE A 102 14.83 5.36 13.70
CA ILE A 102 14.28 5.95 14.94
C ILE A 102 15.18 5.56 16.10
N ASP A 103 15.95 6.53 16.60
CA ASP A 103 16.57 6.46 17.93
C ASP A 103 15.48 6.62 19.00
N ASP A 104 15.45 5.72 19.98
CA ASP A 104 14.49 5.70 21.11
C ASP A 104 14.50 6.98 21.98
N SER A 105 15.44 7.91 21.72
CA SER A 105 15.73 9.06 22.58
C SER A 105 15.11 10.40 22.14
N LYS A 106 14.41 10.47 20.99
CA LYS A 106 13.84 11.74 20.48
C LYS A 106 12.48 11.52 19.81
N SER A 107 11.44 11.30 20.60
CA SER A 107 10.07 11.39 20.08
C SER A 107 9.69 12.88 19.96
N GLU A 108 10.00 13.48 18.82
CA GLU A 108 9.31 14.70 18.37
C GLU A 108 7.81 14.42 18.30
N ASN A 109 6.98 15.43 18.62
CA ASN A 109 5.51 15.39 18.76
C ASN A 109 4.71 15.02 17.49
N GLN A 110 5.26 14.26 16.55
CA GLN A 110 4.63 13.90 15.28
C GLN A 110 4.35 12.39 15.21
N SER A 111 3.09 12.04 14.93
CA SER A 111 2.64 10.66 14.74
C SER A 111 3.07 10.11 13.38
N PHE A 112 4.35 9.75 13.25
CA PHE A 112 4.83 8.91 12.16
C PHE A 112 4.32 7.48 12.31
N ASN A 113 4.30 6.74 11.21
CA ASN A 113 4.04 5.31 11.21
C ASN A 113 2.67 4.91 11.76
N THR A 114 1.67 5.79 11.67
CA THR A 114 0.29 5.47 12.04
C THR A 114 -0.62 5.71 10.85
N TRP A 115 -1.56 4.80 10.61
CA TRP A 115 -2.61 4.99 9.61
C TRP A 115 -3.60 6.06 10.07
N ILE A 116 -3.77 7.09 9.27
CA ILE A 116 -4.78 8.13 9.44
C ILE A 116 -5.93 7.82 8.51
N GLN A 117 -7.09 7.51 9.08
CA GLN A 117 -8.32 7.31 8.33
C GLN A 117 -8.89 8.67 7.88
N HIS A 118 -9.32 8.76 6.62
CA HIS A 118 -9.96 9.95 6.07
C HIS A 118 -11.48 9.79 5.99
N SER A 119 -12.19 10.92 6.04
CA SER A 119 -13.66 10.94 6.01
C SER A 119 -14.21 10.48 4.66
N GLN A 120 -15.46 10.00 4.69
CA GLN A 120 -16.11 9.36 3.55
C GLN A 120 -16.28 10.28 2.32
N ASP A 121 -16.21 11.60 2.47
CA ASP A 121 -16.42 12.54 1.36
C ASP A 121 -15.18 12.71 0.46
N THR A 122 -14.04 12.13 0.83
CA THR A 122 -12.79 12.17 0.05
C THR A 122 -12.69 11.03 -0.97
N ASN A 123 -13.60 10.99 -1.93
CA ASN A 123 -13.61 9.97 -3.00
C ASN A 123 -12.42 10.12 -3.96
N ILE A 124 -11.58 9.09 -4.08
CA ILE A 124 -10.71 8.88 -5.24
C ILE A 124 -11.49 8.06 -6.25
N GLY A 125 -11.54 8.55 -7.48
CA GLY A 125 -12.17 7.87 -8.60
C GLY A 125 -13.67 7.63 -8.40
N LYS A 126 -14.28 6.94 -9.37
CA LYS A 126 -15.69 6.55 -9.33
C LYS A 126 -15.86 5.07 -9.66
N PHE A 127 -15.16 4.24 -8.90
CA PHE A 127 -15.30 2.79 -8.98
C PHE A 127 -16.74 2.40 -8.65
N LYS A 128 -17.37 1.64 -9.54
CA LYS A 128 -18.69 1.04 -9.31
C LYS A 128 -18.60 -0.47 -9.11
N ASP A 129 -17.44 -1.06 -9.40
CA ASP A 129 -17.24 -2.51 -9.51
C ASP A 129 -16.34 -3.07 -8.39
N CYS A 130 -16.26 -4.40 -8.38
CA CYS A 130 -15.48 -5.17 -7.44
C CYS A 130 -13.99 -4.82 -7.51
N LEU A 131 -13.36 -4.58 -6.35
CA LEU A 131 -11.93 -4.24 -6.26
C LEU A 131 -11.07 -5.38 -5.76
N ILE A 132 -11.60 -6.60 -5.74
CA ILE A 132 -10.76 -7.76 -5.48
C ILE A 132 -9.65 -7.79 -6.54
N GLY A 133 -8.40 -7.87 -6.06
CA GLY A 133 -7.22 -7.84 -6.93
C GLY A 133 -6.85 -6.47 -7.51
N VAL A 134 -7.43 -5.37 -7.00
CA VAL A 134 -7.07 -4.01 -7.41
C VAL A 134 -5.55 -3.78 -7.28
N ARG A 135 -4.96 -3.12 -8.27
CA ARG A 135 -3.56 -2.69 -8.26
C ARG A 135 -3.48 -1.22 -8.60
N GLY A 136 -2.58 -0.51 -7.93
CA GLY A 136 -2.31 0.90 -8.14
C GLY A 136 -0.83 1.11 -8.47
N LEU A 137 -0.56 2.05 -9.36
CA LEU A 137 0.78 2.51 -9.68
C LEU A 137 0.76 4.03 -9.81
N ILE A 138 1.74 4.69 -9.20
CA ILE A 138 1.97 6.11 -9.43
C ILE A 138 2.97 6.27 -10.57
N GLY A 139 2.69 7.21 -11.46
CA GLY A 139 3.57 7.58 -12.55
C GLY A 139 3.11 8.88 -13.21
N GLY A 140 3.35 9.00 -14.51
CA GLY A 140 3.27 10.29 -15.21
C GLY A 140 4.61 11.03 -15.13
N ILE A 141 4.77 12.08 -15.93
CA ILE A 141 6.05 12.80 -16.04
C ILE A 141 6.49 13.45 -14.71
N ASN A 142 5.53 13.75 -13.83
CA ASN A 142 5.76 14.36 -12.52
C ASN A 142 5.26 13.49 -11.37
N ASP A 143 5.11 12.17 -11.53
CA ASP A 143 4.49 11.29 -10.53
C ASP A 143 3.12 11.81 -10.02
N ASP A 144 2.35 12.44 -10.93
CA ASP A 144 1.09 13.12 -10.63
C ASP A 144 -0.15 12.36 -11.14
N LEU A 145 0.04 11.14 -11.64
CA LEU A 145 -1.03 10.26 -12.09
C LEU A 145 -1.02 8.95 -11.31
N LEU A 146 -2.21 8.53 -10.88
CA LEU A 146 -2.47 7.24 -10.27
C LEU A 146 -3.22 6.35 -11.27
N PHE A 147 -2.56 5.29 -11.71
CA PHE A 147 -3.12 4.25 -12.56
C PHE A 147 -3.66 3.14 -11.68
N ILE A 148 -4.93 2.81 -11.84
CA ILE A 148 -5.58 1.74 -11.08
C ILE A 148 -6.16 0.74 -12.06
N THR A 149 -5.79 -0.51 -11.92
CA THR A 149 -6.42 -1.63 -12.62
C THR A 149 -7.31 -2.41 -11.67
N TYR A 150 -8.52 -2.76 -12.11
CA TYR A 150 -9.47 -3.53 -11.31
C TYR A 150 -10.40 -4.40 -12.17
N PHE A 151 -10.98 -5.42 -11.54
CA PHE A 151 -11.89 -6.37 -12.18
C PHE A 151 -13.14 -5.67 -12.75
N PRO A 152 -13.70 -6.13 -13.89
CA PRO A 152 -13.29 -7.26 -14.74
C PRO A 152 -12.23 -6.97 -15.80
N GLY A 153 -11.66 -5.77 -15.85
CA GLY A 153 -10.67 -5.42 -16.88
C GLY A 153 -10.60 -3.92 -17.14
N TYR A 154 -10.86 -3.12 -16.11
CA TYR A 154 -10.86 -1.67 -16.23
C TYR A 154 -9.52 -1.10 -15.79
N ILE A 155 -9.13 -0.01 -16.46
CA ILE A 155 -8.12 0.92 -15.95
C ILE A 155 -8.80 2.26 -15.68
N GLU A 156 -8.49 2.86 -14.54
CA GLU A 156 -8.83 4.24 -14.24
C GLU A 156 -7.53 5.01 -14.01
N VAL A 157 -7.42 6.19 -14.60
CA VAL A 157 -6.28 7.09 -14.39
C VAL A 157 -6.78 8.31 -13.66
N ILE A 158 -6.13 8.64 -12.55
CA ILE A 158 -6.57 9.67 -11.62
C ILE A 158 -5.47 10.71 -11.52
N ASP A 159 -5.83 11.98 -11.73
CA ASP A 159 -4.95 13.09 -11.48
C ASP A 159 -4.83 13.30 -9.95
N LEU A 160 -3.62 13.17 -9.41
CA LEU A 160 -3.33 13.25 -7.98
C LEU A 160 -3.38 14.67 -7.41
N LYS A 161 -3.41 15.71 -8.26
CA LYS A 161 -3.56 17.11 -7.81
C LYS A 161 -5.03 17.45 -7.59
N THR A 162 -5.89 16.94 -8.47
CA THR A 162 -7.34 17.22 -8.46
C THR A 162 -8.16 16.11 -7.81
N MET A 163 -7.56 14.93 -7.62
CA MET A 163 -8.20 13.70 -7.15
C MET A 163 -9.34 13.21 -8.06
N LYS A 164 -9.29 13.56 -9.35
CA LYS A 164 -10.35 13.25 -10.32
C LYS A 164 -9.86 12.30 -11.41
N SER A 165 -10.77 11.42 -11.82
CA SER A 165 -10.57 10.53 -12.96
C SER A 165 -10.39 11.33 -14.26
N LEU A 166 -9.40 10.96 -15.05
CA LEU A 166 -9.21 11.44 -16.41
C LEU A 166 -10.12 10.62 -17.34
N ASN A 167 -11.11 11.28 -17.94
CA ASN A 167 -12.01 10.64 -18.89
C ASN A 167 -11.30 10.40 -20.24
N GLY A 168 -11.59 9.29 -20.90
CA GLY A 168 -11.26 9.08 -22.33
C GLY A 168 -10.07 8.16 -22.63
N ILE A 169 -9.48 7.51 -21.64
CA ILE A 169 -8.45 6.50 -21.89
C ILE A 169 -9.15 5.18 -22.22
N LYS A 170 -9.37 4.93 -23.51
CA LYS A 170 -9.76 3.61 -24.01
C LYS A 170 -8.49 2.78 -24.18
N ILE A 171 -8.38 1.68 -23.45
CA ILE A 171 -7.46 0.61 -23.83
C ILE A 171 -8.10 -0.07 -25.04
N THR A 172 -7.49 0.11 -26.22
CA THR A 172 -7.80 -0.66 -27.43
C THR A 172 -7.15 -2.02 -27.40
#